data_AF-A0A9P1N453-F1
#
_entry.id   AF-A0A9P1N453-F1
#
_cell.length_a   1.000
_cell.length_b   1.000
_cell.length_c   1.000
_cell.angle_alpha   90.00
_cell.angle_beta   90.00
_cell.angle_gamma   90.00
#
_symmetry.space_group_name_H-M   'P 1'
#
loop_
_entity.id
_entity.type
_entity.pdbx_description
1 polymer ?
#
loop_
_entity_poly.entity_id
_entity_poly.type
_entity_poly.pdbx_seq_one_letter_code
_entity_poly.pdbx_strand_id
1 'polypeptide(L)'
;MLAIESNEEEQTDTSKIPKNVPKLPNSVYKILANLDLMDQSFTNLRFSTYNPIKFPSLEELLDEPKRINIKYQAASGWPLSVEKFQEKQAELHEIHLKIKAGILNFPKGGNLEVHEINTKHWLPFDILIAVEYLKTLDFFQFLNFRDRLVLAKEVTVVVKTLTTSFASYQRNVDCIVTPDGCYADAKSMTIITQILTGGKMKNDAILLNQKTMKAVMGCLIRFKITYNEYILLKAIAACNPTFELSENARKIVQKERERYANALFKLCRSKNHAPSRFMELLSFLNTAICQQQAFQRFMRTFIRGNLEYLYFESNRKLEDSFLCEN
;
A
#
# COMPACT_ATOMS: atom_id res chain seq x y z
N MET A 1 28.66 -32.59 67.54
CA MET A 1 28.34 -33.29 66.28
C MET A 1 27.25 -32.47 65.60
N LEU A 2 27.38 -31.88 64.42
CA LEU A 2 28.37 -31.95 63.33
C LEU A 2 28.44 -30.57 62.66
N ALA A 3 29.56 -30.34 61.98
CA ALA A 3 30.01 -29.08 61.41
C ALA A 3 29.17 -28.58 60.22
N ILE A 4 29.20 -27.26 60.02
CA ILE A 4 28.77 -26.55 58.82
C ILE A 4 30.01 -26.47 57.92
N GLU A 5 30.00 -27.18 56.79
CA GLU A 5 30.98 -27.03 55.71
C GLU A 5 30.34 -26.31 54.52
N SER A 6 31.17 -25.47 53.93
CA SER A 6 30.96 -24.49 52.87
C SER A 6 30.68 -25.12 51.50
N ASN A 7 29.64 -24.66 50.81
CA ASN A 7 29.44 -24.90 49.38
C ASN A 7 30.41 -24.06 48.55
N GLU A 8 31.41 -24.72 47.96
CA GLU A 8 31.95 -24.36 46.64
C GLU A 8 30.99 -24.90 45.58
N GLU A 9 30.55 -24.08 44.62
CA GLU A 9 30.25 -24.57 43.26
C GLU A 9 30.14 -23.42 42.23
N GLU A 10 31.04 -23.54 41.24
CA GLU A 10 30.95 -23.14 39.83
C GLU A 10 30.72 -21.67 39.44
N GLN A 11 31.85 -20.99 39.23
CA GLN A 11 31.99 -19.94 38.22
C GLN A 11 31.56 -20.46 36.84
N THR A 12 30.40 -20.03 36.37
CA THR A 12 30.00 -20.18 34.98
C THR A 12 30.76 -19.17 34.13
N ASP A 13 31.68 -19.70 33.33
CA ASP A 13 32.48 -19.00 32.32
C ASP A 13 31.55 -18.32 31.29
N THR A 14 31.37 -17.00 31.44
CA THR A 14 30.61 -16.15 30.51
C THR A 14 31.40 -15.77 29.25
N SER A 15 32.53 -16.42 28.97
CA SER A 15 33.32 -16.14 27.77
C SER A 15 32.96 -17.07 26.61
N LYS A 16 32.02 -16.62 25.75
CA LYS A 16 31.99 -16.81 24.28
C LYS A 16 30.65 -16.36 23.69
N ILE A 17 30.39 -15.05 23.72
CA ILE A 17 29.47 -14.42 22.77
C ILE A 17 30.33 -13.93 21.60
N PRO A 18 30.17 -14.43 20.36
CA PRO A 18 30.87 -13.87 19.21
C PRO A 18 30.44 -12.41 19.00
N LYS A 19 31.29 -11.48 19.46
CA LYS A 19 31.23 -10.04 19.19
C LYS A 19 31.64 -9.78 17.74
N ASN A 20 30.73 -9.97 16.78
CA ASN A 20 30.80 -9.27 15.50
C ASN A 20 29.48 -9.42 14.73
N VAL A 21 28.47 -8.64 15.10
CA VAL A 21 27.36 -8.39 14.17
C VAL A 21 27.94 -7.54 13.04
N PRO A 22 27.94 -8.02 11.78
CA PRO A 22 28.49 -7.25 10.67
C PRO A 22 27.74 -5.93 10.54
N LYS A 23 28.45 -4.80 10.66
CA LYS A 23 27.86 -3.48 10.37
C LYS A 23 27.37 -3.46 8.93
N LEU A 24 26.19 -2.89 8.73
CA LEU A 24 25.58 -2.80 7.40
C LEU A 24 26.46 -1.92 6.48
N PRO A 25 26.69 -2.29 5.21
CA PRO A 25 27.49 -1.47 4.31
C PRO A 25 26.88 -0.08 4.08
N ASN A 26 27.70 0.96 3.98
CA ASN A 26 27.25 2.34 3.71
C ASN A 26 26.35 2.46 2.46
N SER A 27 26.56 1.61 1.46
CA SER A 27 25.70 1.57 0.26
C SER A 27 24.24 1.21 0.59
N VAL A 28 24.01 0.35 1.59
CA VAL A 28 22.66 -0.06 2.00
C VAL A 28 21.98 1.06 2.78
N TYR A 29 22.70 1.75 3.67
CA TYR A 29 22.16 2.93 4.37
C TYR A 29 21.73 4.03 3.39
N LYS A 30 22.51 4.28 2.33
CA LYS A 30 22.13 5.24 1.28
C LYS A 30 20.85 4.83 0.55
N ILE A 31 20.70 3.53 0.23
CA ILE A 31 19.48 3.01 -0.38
C ILE A 31 18.28 3.19 0.55
N LEU A 32 18.42 2.82 1.83
CA LEU A 32 17.36 2.96 2.83
C LEU A 32 16.97 4.42 3.03
N ALA A 33 17.94 5.34 3.17
CA ALA A 33 17.67 6.77 3.32
C ALA A 33 16.92 7.34 2.11
N ASN A 34 17.31 6.97 0.89
CA ASN A 34 16.61 7.42 -0.31
C ASN A 34 15.16 6.89 -0.36
N LEU A 35 14.95 5.60 -0.07
CA LEU A 35 13.62 5.00 -0.06
C LEU A 35 12.73 5.57 1.06
N ASP A 36 13.32 5.85 2.22
CA ASP A 36 12.64 6.48 3.36
C ASP A 36 12.19 7.90 3.00
N LEU A 37 13.03 8.72 2.37
CA LEU A 37 12.64 10.05 1.88
C LEU A 37 11.47 9.98 0.89
N MET A 38 11.47 8.99 -0.01
CA MET A 38 10.36 8.76 -0.95
C MET A 38 9.08 8.34 -0.21
N ASP A 39 9.18 7.45 0.79
CA ASP A 39 8.05 6.98 1.59
C ASP A 39 7.45 8.07 2.49
N GLN A 40 8.31 8.93 3.06
CA GLN A 40 7.88 10.11 3.81
C GLN A 40 7.15 11.10 2.91
N SER A 41 7.67 11.35 1.70
CA SER A 41 7.01 12.25 0.74
C SER A 41 5.63 11.71 0.34
N PHE A 42 5.51 10.40 0.19
CA PHE A 42 4.25 9.72 -0.05
C PHE A 42 3.27 9.87 1.11
N THR A 43 3.77 9.67 2.33
CA THR A 43 2.98 9.81 3.56
C THR A 43 2.52 11.26 3.74
N ASN A 44 3.38 12.24 3.49
CA ASN A 44 3.02 13.66 3.55
C ASN A 44 1.87 13.99 2.59
N LEU A 45 1.90 13.46 1.37
CA LEU A 45 0.82 13.66 0.40
C LEU A 45 -0.51 13.04 0.89
N ARG A 46 -0.47 11.88 1.57
CA ARG A 46 -1.65 11.26 2.19
C ARG A 46 -2.29 12.11 3.28
N PHE A 47 -1.49 12.75 4.12
CA PHE A 47 -1.96 13.63 5.20
C PHE A 47 -2.16 15.08 4.76
N SER A 48 -2.01 15.39 3.47
CA SER A 48 -2.12 16.75 2.97
C SER A 48 -3.55 17.20 2.71
N THR A 49 -3.75 18.48 2.45
CA THR A 49 -5.01 19.05 1.94
C THR A 49 -5.29 18.72 0.48
N TYR A 50 -4.34 18.14 -0.28
CA TYR A 50 -4.56 17.78 -1.68
C TYR A 50 -5.63 16.70 -1.80
N ASN A 51 -6.77 17.04 -2.40
CA ASN A 51 -7.88 16.12 -2.66
C ASN A 51 -8.50 16.49 -4.01
N PRO A 52 -8.04 15.90 -5.12
CA PRO A 52 -8.52 16.28 -6.43
C PRO A 52 -9.98 15.88 -6.60
N ILE A 53 -10.80 16.83 -7.08
CA ILE A 53 -12.20 16.60 -7.44
C ILE A 53 -12.29 15.61 -8.60
N LYS A 54 -11.43 15.80 -9.59
CA LYS A 54 -11.32 14.97 -10.79
C LYS A 54 -10.00 14.19 -10.75
N PHE A 55 -10.09 12.87 -10.82
CA PHE A 55 -8.91 12.01 -10.92
C PHE A 55 -8.46 11.92 -12.38
N PRO A 56 -7.21 12.35 -12.70
CA PRO A 56 -6.64 12.21 -14.04
C PRO A 56 -6.52 10.74 -14.45
N SER A 57 -6.50 10.43 -15.75
CA SER A 57 -6.16 9.09 -16.25
C SER A 57 -4.74 8.68 -15.84
N LEU A 58 -4.40 7.40 -15.97
CA LEU A 58 -3.04 6.96 -15.68
C LEU A 58 -2.04 7.58 -16.65
N GLU A 59 -2.40 7.70 -17.92
CA GLU A 59 -1.62 8.36 -18.95
C GLU A 59 -1.36 9.83 -18.60
N GLU A 60 -2.40 10.58 -18.18
CA GLU A 60 -2.27 11.96 -17.69
C GLU A 60 -1.35 12.05 -16.46
N LEU A 61 -1.53 11.17 -15.46
CA LEU A 61 -0.68 11.14 -14.26
C LEU A 61 0.80 10.93 -14.57
N LEU A 62 1.10 10.11 -15.57
CA LEU A 62 2.47 9.78 -15.97
C LEU A 62 3.13 10.89 -16.79
N ASP A 63 2.33 11.68 -17.50
CA ASP A 63 2.82 12.82 -18.32
C ASP A 63 3.00 14.09 -17.49
N GLU A 64 2.17 14.28 -16.45
CA GLU A 64 2.22 15.46 -15.60
C GLU A 64 3.44 15.49 -14.65
N PRO A 65 3.89 16.69 -14.22
CA PRO A 65 4.93 16.85 -13.21
C PRO A 65 4.64 16.08 -11.91
N LYS A 66 5.70 15.78 -11.14
CA LYS A 66 5.59 15.04 -9.86
C LYS A 66 4.84 15.91 -8.84
N ARG A 67 3.60 15.55 -8.49
CA ARG A 67 2.81 16.23 -7.47
C ARG A 67 3.36 16.03 -6.07
N ILE A 68 4.04 14.91 -5.85
CA ILE A 68 4.65 14.57 -4.55
C ILE A 68 5.71 15.59 -4.09
N ASN A 69 6.22 16.42 -5.01
CA ASN A 69 7.18 17.48 -4.70
C ASN A 69 6.52 18.83 -4.36
N ILE A 70 5.20 18.94 -4.51
CA ILE A 70 4.44 20.15 -4.19
C ILE A 70 4.25 20.22 -2.67
N LYS A 71 4.51 21.39 -2.09
CA LYS A 71 4.27 21.63 -0.67
C LYS A 71 2.78 21.89 -0.44
N TYR A 72 2.10 20.89 0.08
CA TYR A 72 0.72 21.01 0.54
C TYR A 72 0.68 21.25 2.05
N GLN A 73 -0.40 21.88 2.52
CA GLN A 73 -0.67 22.01 3.95
C GLN A 73 -1.11 20.65 4.52
N ALA A 74 -0.92 20.43 5.81
CA ALA A 74 -1.50 19.29 6.50
C ALA A 74 -3.02 19.44 6.57
N ALA A 75 -3.76 18.33 6.41
CA ALA A 75 -5.20 18.31 6.58
C ALA A 75 -5.56 18.64 8.03
N SER A 76 -6.27 19.75 8.24
CA SER A 76 -6.70 20.17 9.57
C SER A 76 -7.75 19.21 10.13
N GLY A 77 -7.61 18.86 11.42
CA GLY A 77 -8.59 18.02 12.12
C GLY A 77 -8.48 16.52 11.84
N TRP A 78 -7.34 16.06 11.31
CA TRP A 78 -7.02 14.64 11.16
C TRP A 78 -6.00 14.17 12.21
N PRO A 79 -6.10 12.91 12.68
CA PRO A 79 -7.24 12.00 12.48
C PRO A 79 -8.52 12.54 13.14
N LEU A 80 -9.68 12.15 12.62
CA LEU A 80 -10.96 12.48 13.21
C LEU A 80 -11.09 11.83 14.60
N SER A 81 -11.72 12.53 15.55
CA SER A 81 -12.08 11.90 16.83
C SER A 81 -13.13 10.81 16.62
N VAL A 82 -13.26 9.90 17.59
CA VAL A 82 -14.22 8.79 17.51
C VAL A 82 -15.65 9.32 17.36
N GLU A 83 -15.98 10.39 18.10
CA GLU A 83 -17.31 11.02 18.05
C GLU A 83 -17.58 11.62 16.66
N LYS A 84 -16.65 12.45 16.16
CA LYS A 84 -16.75 13.04 14.81
C LYS A 84 -16.83 11.98 13.72
N PHE A 85 -16.14 10.85 13.91
CA PHE A 85 -16.20 9.74 12.98
C PHE A 85 -17.57 9.05 13.00
N GLN A 86 -18.14 8.79 14.17
CA GLN A 86 -19.46 8.17 14.31
C GLN A 86 -20.59 9.06 13.76
N GLU A 87 -20.56 10.36 14.08
CA GLU A 87 -21.49 11.36 13.52
C GLU A 87 -21.47 11.32 12.00
N LYS A 88 -20.27 11.33 11.42
CA LYS A 88 -20.05 11.25 9.98
C LYS A 88 -20.52 9.94 9.36
N GLN A 89 -20.31 8.82 10.04
CA GLN A 89 -20.84 7.52 9.57
C GLN A 89 -22.38 7.53 9.51
N ALA A 90 -23.03 8.11 10.52
CA ALA A 90 -24.49 8.19 10.58
C ALA A 90 -25.03 9.06 9.44
N GLU A 91 -24.43 10.23 9.21
CA GLU A 91 -24.79 11.14 8.11
C GLU A 91 -24.67 10.47 6.75
N LEU A 92 -23.52 9.84 6.47
CA LEU A 92 -23.30 9.11 5.23
C LEU A 92 -24.26 7.94 5.05
N HIS A 93 -24.60 7.25 6.15
CA HIS A 93 -25.58 6.17 6.10
C HIS A 93 -26.97 6.68 5.72
N GLU A 94 -27.40 7.81 6.28
CA GLU A 94 -28.68 8.44 5.96
C GLU A 94 -28.72 8.88 4.49
N ILE A 95 -27.67 9.54 3.99
CA ILE A 95 -27.54 9.93 2.58
C ILE A 95 -27.67 8.69 1.68
N HIS A 96 -26.98 7.60 2.02
CA HIS A 96 -27.05 6.36 1.25
C HIS A 96 -28.45 5.74 1.22
N LEU A 97 -29.18 5.78 2.34
CA LEU A 97 -30.56 5.31 2.40
C LEU A 97 -31.48 6.16 1.53
N LYS A 98 -31.33 7.49 1.55
CA LYS A 98 -32.08 8.40 0.67
C LYS A 98 -31.77 8.15 -0.81
N ILE A 99 -30.52 7.86 -1.16
CA ILE A 99 -30.13 7.48 -2.54
C ILE A 99 -30.79 6.16 -2.94
N LYS A 100 -30.72 5.13 -2.08
CA LYS A 100 -31.36 3.83 -2.34
C LYS A 100 -32.87 3.92 -2.48
N ALA A 101 -33.51 4.83 -1.75
CA ALA A 101 -34.94 5.09 -1.84
C ALA A 101 -35.33 5.93 -3.06
N GLY A 102 -34.37 6.37 -3.88
CA GLY A 102 -34.60 7.26 -5.04
C GLY A 102 -34.98 8.68 -4.66
N ILE A 103 -34.83 9.06 -3.38
CA ILE A 103 -35.11 10.41 -2.87
C ILE A 103 -33.99 11.37 -3.27
N LEU A 104 -32.75 10.88 -3.28
CA LEU A 104 -31.58 11.61 -3.75
C LEU A 104 -30.97 10.90 -4.96
N ASN A 105 -30.46 11.67 -5.91
CA ASN A 105 -29.61 11.11 -6.95
C ASN A 105 -28.18 10.97 -6.43
N PHE A 106 -27.45 10.00 -6.98
CA PHE A 106 -25.99 10.03 -6.84
C PHE A 106 -25.47 11.36 -7.40
N PRO A 107 -24.46 11.96 -6.76
CA PRO A 107 -23.93 13.23 -7.23
C PRO A 107 -23.32 13.04 -8.61
N LYS A 108 -23.68 13.89 -9.56
CA LYS A 108 -23.11 13.85 -10.91
C LYS A 108 -21.61 14.14 -10.82
N GLY A 109 -20.79 13.18 -11.22
CA GLY A 109 -19.33 13.29 -11.20
C GLY A 109 -18.66 13.03 -9.85
N GLY A 110 -19.36 12.44 -8.86
CA GLY A 110 -18.80 12.25 -7.51
C GLY A 110 -18.74 13.54 -6.69
N ASN A 111 -19.13 14.67 -7.28
CA ASN A 111 -19.31 15.96 -6.65
C ASN A 111 -20.63 15.99 -5.88
N LEU A 112 -20.72 15.27 -4.76
CA LEU A 112 -21.44 15.92 -3.67
C LEU A 112 -20.60 17.18 -3.40
N GLU A 113 -21.21 18.27 -2.96
CA GLU A 113 -20.47 19.27 -2.18
C GLU A 113 -20.05 18.60 -0.84
N VAL A 114 -19.24 17.54 -0.91
CA VAL A 114 -18.49 16.86 0.15
C VAL A 114 -17.43 17.83 0.72
N HIS A 115 -17.51 19.12 0.38
CA HIS A 115 -16.68 20.18 0.93
C HIS A 115 -16.79 20.25 2.46
N GLU A 116 -17.87 19.74 3.05
CA GLU A 116 -18.03 19.62 4.51
C GLU A 116 -17.46 18.30 5.08
N ILE A 117 -17.41 17.23 4.28
CA ILE A 117 -16.95 15.93 4.73
C ILE A 117 -15.43 15.90 4.57
N ASN A 118 -14.72 16.23 5.66
CA ASN A 118 -13.26 16.23 5.76
C ASN A 118 -12.64 14.81 5.61
N THR A 119 -12.73 14.20 4.41
CA THR A 119 -12.19 12.88 4.02
C THR A 119 -11.74 12.91 2.56
N LYS A 120 -10.89 11.96 2.16
CA LYS A 120 -10.51 11.73 0.76
C LYS A 120 -11.27 10.56 0.19
N HIS A 121 -11.39 10.53 -1.14
CA HIS A 121 -11.72 9.29 -1.82
C HIS A 121 -10.51 8.34 -1.80
N TRP A 122 -10.36 7.59 -0.70
CA TRP A 122 -9.11 6.89 -0.37
C TRP A 122 -8.63 5.89 -1.43
N LEU A 123 -9.51 5.11 -2.08
CA LEU A 123 -9.08 4.16 -3.10
C LEU A 123 -8.39 4.81 -4.33
N PRO A 124 -9.03 5.68 -5.11
CA PRO A 124 -8.41 6.38 -6.23
C PRO A 124 -7.29 7.32 -5.78
N PHE A 125 -7.40 7.90 -4.57
CA PHE A 125 -6.32 8.71 -4.01
C PHE A 125 -5.07 7.86 -3.73
N ASP A 126 -5.21 6.70 -3.07
CA ASP A 126 -4.09 5.79 -2.79
C ASP A 126 -3.48 5.21 -4.08
N ILE A 127 -4.28 5.07 -5.15
CA ILE A 127 -3.79 4.71 -6.50
C ILE A 127 -2.97 5.86 -7.11
N LEU A 128 -3.49 7.09 -7.08
CA LEU A 128 -2.80 8.28 -7.60
C LEU A 128 -1.43 8.43 -6.95
N ILE A 129 -1.38 8.38 -5.61
CA ILE A 129 -0.11 8.53 -4.89
C ILE A 129 0.83 7.35 -5.18
N ALA A 130 0.33 6.12 -5.40
CA ALA A 130 1.14 4.97 -5.80
C ALA A 130 1.81 5.20 -7.16
N VAL A 131 1.14 5.86 -8.11
CA VAL A 131 1.76 6.30 -9.37
C VAL A 131 2.82 7.39 -9.11
N GLU A 132 2.54 8.36 -8.24
CA GLU A 132 3.52 9.38 -7.85
C GLU A 132 4.77 8.78 -7.19
N TYR A 133 4.63 7.74 -6.37
CA TYR A 133 5.76 6.98 -5.83
C TYR A 133 6.61 6.36 -6.93
N LEU A 134 5.99 5.74 -7.95
CA LEU A 134 6.75 5.19 -9.08
C LEU A 134 7.55 6.26 -9.80
N LYS A 135 6.97 7.46 -9.97
CA LYS A 135 7.65 8.62 -10.55
C LYS A 135 8.85 9.09 -9.71
N THR A 136 8.90 8.79 -8.40
CA THR A 136 10.09 9.10 -7.58
C THR A 136 11.25 8.13 -7.74
N LEU A 137 11.03 6.93 -8.30
CA LEU A 137 12.09 5.95 -8.49
C LEU A 137 12.95 6.34 -9.69
N ASP A 138 14.26 6.51 -9.48
CA ASP A 138 15.19 7.03 -10.49
C ASP A 138 15.21 6.23 -11.80
N PHE A 139 14.94 4.93 -11.76
CA PHE A 139 14.91 4.11 -12.98
C PHE A 139 13.66 4.34 -13.83
N PHE A 140 12.56 4.74 -13.20
CA PHE A 140 11.27 4.84 -13.85
C PHE A 140 11.28 5.92 -14.93
N GLN A 141 12.01 7.01 -14.70
CA GLN A 141 12.27 8.08 -15.67
C GLN A 141 13.19 7.66 -16.84
N PHE A 142 13.94 6.55 -16.74
CA PHE A 142 14.73 6.01 -17.85
C PHE A 142 13.94 5.08 -18.77
N LEU A 143 12.68 4.77 -18.41
CA LEU A 143 11.79 3.98 -19.24
C LEU A 143 11.08 4.89 -20.26
N ASN A 144 10.86 4.39 -21.48
CA ASN A 144 9.99 5.09 -22.43
C ASN A 144 8.54 5.14 -21.90
N PHE A 145 7.70 6.01 -22.47
CA PHE A 145 6.33 6.20 -22.00
C PHE A 145 5.51 4.90 -21.98
N ARG A 146 5.63 4.06 -23.02
CA ARG A 146 4.89 2.79 -23.10
C ARG A 146 5.30 1.83 -21.97
N ASP A 147 6.59 1.70 -21.70
CA ASP A 147 7.09 0.84 -20.63
C ASP A 147 6.73 1.38 -19.23
N ARG A 148 6.76 2.71 -19.04
CA ARG A 148 6.24 3.35 -17.81
C ARG A 148 4.77 3.04 -17.59
N LEU A 149 3.98 3.13 -18.65
CA LEU A 149 2.54 2.86 -18.61
C LEU A 149 2.26 1.40 -18.25
N VAL A 150 2.93 0.45 -18.92
CA VAL A 150 2.80 -0.98 -18.61
C VAL A 150 3.19 -1.24 -17.16
N LEU A 151 4.38 -0.80 -16.74
CA LEU A 151 4.84 -1.04 -15.39
C LEU A 151 3.89 -0.44 -14.34
N ALA A 152 3.43 0.81 -14.53
CA ALA A 152 2.49 1.45 -13.61
C ALA A 152 1.15 0.71 -13.52
N LYS A 153 0.56 0.29 -14.65
CA LYS A 153 -0.66 -0.54 -14.68
C LYS A 153 -0.48 -1.84 -13.87
N GLU A 154 0.73 -2.38 -13.90
CA GLU A 154 1.04 -3.69 -13.34
C GLU A 154 1.47 -3.66 -11.86
N VAL A 155 1.94 -2.54 -11.30
CA VAL A 155 2.45 -2.52 -9.91
C VAL A 155 1.69 -1.59 -8.97
N THR A 156 0.90 -0.65 -9.49
CA THR A 156 0.25 0.40 -8.68
C THR A 156 -0.65 -0.18 -7.58
N VAL A 157 -1.44 -1.21 -7.89
CA VAL A 157 -2.33 -1.86 -6.90
C VAL A 157 -1.52 -2.52 -5.77
N VAL A 158 -0.41 -3.18 -6.10
CA VAL A 158 0.46 -3.83 -5.10
C VAL A 158 1.12 -2.78 -4.20
N VAL A 159 1.67 -1.70 -4.79
CA VAL A 159 2.29 -0.60 -4.04
C VAL A 159 1.27 0.08 -3.12
N LYS A 160 0.07 0.36 -3.63
CA LYS A 160 -1.04 0.93 -2.87
C LYS A 160 -1.42 0.04 -1.69
N THR A 161 -1.59 -1.26 -1.91
CA THR A 161 -2.03 -2.18 -0.86
C THR A 161 -0.94 -2.38 0.19
N LEU A 162 0.31 -2.60 -0.21
CA LEU A 162 1.43 -2.69 0.74
C LEU A 162 1.47 -1.45 1.65
N THR A 163 1.29 -0.26 1.09
CA THR A 163 1.35 0.98 1.86
C THR A 163 0.17 1.15 2.80
N THR A 164 -1.05 0.84 2.35
CA THR A 164 -2.25 0.96 3.18
C THR A 164 -2.24 -0.04 4.33
N SER A 165 -1.90 -1.30 4.03
CA SER A 165 -1.80 -2.37 5.03
C SER A 165 -0.68 -2.11 6.02
N PHE A 166 0.48 -1.61 5.56
CA PHE A 166 1.61 -1.31 6.45
C PHE A 166 1.34 -0.12 7.38
N ALA A 167 0.71 0.94 6.89
CA ALA A 167 0.32 2.06 7.73
C ALA A 167 -0.68 1.65 8.84
N SER A 168 -1.53 0.66 8.57
CA SER A 168 -2.44 0.10 9.58
C SER A 168 -1.69 -0.80 10.57
N TYR A 169 -0.80 -1.66 10.06
CA TYR A 169 0.08 -2.50 10.87
C TYR A 169 0.92 -1.68 11.88
N GLN A 170 1.49 -0.55 11.45
CA GLN A 170 2.27 0.33 12.34
C GLN A 170 1.45 0.93 13.49
N ARG A 171 0.13 1.06 13.33
CA ARG A 171 -0.77 1.55 14.38
C ARG A 171 -1.19 0.45 15.38
N ASN A 172 -0.70 -0.78 15.21
CA ASN A 172 -1.05 -1.94 16.04
C ASN A 172 -2.57 -2.20 16.10
N VAL A 173 -3.26 -1.99 14.98
CA VAL A 173 -4.69 -2.30 14.82
C VAL A 173 -4.88 -3.55 13.96
N ASP A 174 -5.98 -4.26 14.18
CA ASP A 174 -6.37 -5.47 13.44
C ASP A 174 -7.29 -5.19 12.23
N CYS A 175 -7.44 -3.91 11.89
CA CYS A 175 -8.27 -3.42 10.80
C CYS A 175 -7.54 -2.38 9.94
N ILE A 176 -8.05 -2.14 8.73
CA ILE A 176 -7.49 -1.13 7.84
C ILE A 176 -7.96 0.25 8.31
N VAL A 177 -7.02 1.16 8.50
CA VAL A 177 -7.26 2.54 8.96
C VAL A 177 -6.72 3.52 7.93
N THR A 178 -7.58 4.42 7.47
CA THR A 178 -7.19 5.48 6.55
C THR A 178 -6.57 6.67 7.31
N PRO A 179 -5.79 7.55 6.65
CA PRO A 179 -5.09 8.65 7.33
C PRO A 179 -5.99 9.63 8.11
N ASP A 180 -7.24 9.80 7.70
CA ASP A 180 -8.25 10.57 8.43
C ASP A 180 -8.79 9.88 9.69
N GLY A 181 -8.28 8.70 10.03
CA GLY A 181 -8.71 7.92 11.20
C GLY A 181 -9.94 7.07 10.95
N CYS A 182 -10.51 7.07 9.74
CA CYS A 182 -11.66 6.22 9.45
C CYS A 182 -11.27 4.75 9.52
N TYR A 183 -11.95 4.00 10.39
CA TYR A 183 -11.89 2.55 10.39
C TYR A 183 -12.63 2.05 9.15
N ALA A 184 -11.95 1.29 8.30
CA ALA A 184 -12.58 0.61 7.19
C ALA A 184 -13.33 -0.62 7.72
N ASP A 185 -14.34 -0.40 8.57
CA ASP A 185 -15.41 -1.38 8.64
C ASP A 185 -16.04 -1.50 7.24
N ALA A 186 -16.40 -2.71 6.86
CA ALA A 186 -16.74 -3.02 5.48
C ALA A 186 -17.94 -2.21 5.00
N LYS A 187 -18.88 -1.89 5.91
CA LYS A 187 -20.12 -1.18 5.62
C LYS A 187 -19.85 0.30 5.37
N SER A 188 -19.13 0.97 6.26
CA SER A 188 -18.80 2.39 6.17
C SER A 188 -17.97 2.69 4.93
N MET A 189 -16.98 1.85 4.64
CA MET A 189 -16.18 2.04 3.43
C MET A 189 -16.94 1.72 2.15
N THR A 190 -17.88 0.79 2.20
CA THR A 190 -18.81 0.56 1.07
C THR A 190 -19.69 1.77 0.83
N ILE A 191 -20.31 2.32 1.87
CA ILE A 191 -21.17 3.49 1.78
C ILE A 191 -20.40 4.69 1.22
N ILE A 192 -19.26 5.03 1.83
CA ILE A 192 -18.40 6.14 1.39
C ILE A 192 -18.00 5.96 -0.06
N THR A 193 -17.53 4.76 -0.43
CA THR A 193 -17.07 4.54 -1.79
C THR A 193 -18.22 4.55 -2.79
N GLN A 194 -19.39 4.01 -2.45
CA GLN A 194 -20.58 4.09 -3.30
C GLN A 194 -20.99 5.54 -3.53
N ILE A 195 -21.05 6.36 -2.47
CA ILE A 195 -21.39 7.77 -2.57
C ILE A 195 -20.36 8.53 -3.44
N LEU A 196 -19.08 8.38 -3.13
CA LEU A 196 -18.00 9.11 -3.82
C LEU A 196 -17.79 8.65 -5.27
N THR A 197 -18.10 7.39 -5.59
CA THR A 197 -18.08 6.89 -6.98
C THR A 197 -19.41 7.11 -7.71
N GLY A 198 -20.41 7.69 -7.07
CA GLY A 198 -21.74 7.88 -7.65
C GLY A 198 -22.44 6.56 -8.01
N GLY A 199 -22.26 5.52 -7.20
CA GLY A 199 -22.87 4.21 -7.40
C GLY A 199 -22.10 3.30 -8.37
N LYS A 200 -21.02 3.79 -8.97
CA LYS A 200 -20.39 3.15 -10.13
C LYS A 200 -19.47 2.00 -9.76
N MET A 201 -18.94 1.96 -8.54
CA MET A 201 -18.09 0.85 -8.09
C MET A 201 -18.93 -0.24 -7.42
N LYS A 202 -18.81 -1.49 -7.87
CA LYS A 202 -19.58 -2.61 -7.31
C LYS A 202 -19.15 -2.94 -5.87
N ASN A 203 -20.09 -3.41 -5.07
CA ASN A 203 -19.83 -3.87 -3.70
C ASN A 203 -18.75 -4.97 -3.65
N ASP A 204 -18.79 -5.92 -4.58
CA ASP A 204 -17.82 -7.02 -4.63
C ASP A 204 -16.38 -6.51 -4.82
N ALA A 205 -16.20 -5.44 -5.59
CA ALA A 205 -14.90 -4.81 -5.79
C ALA A 205 -14.39 -4.11 -4.53
N ILE A 206 -15.29 -3.42 -3.82
CA ILE A 206 -14.98 -2.79 -2.53
C ILE A 206 -14.56 -3.85 -1.52
N LEU A 207 -15.36 -4.93 -1.40
CA LEU A 207 -15.11 -6.03 -0.49
C LEU A 207 -13.82 -6.78 -0.85
N LEU A 208 -13.57 -6.99 -2.15
CA LEU A 208 -12.33 -7.61 -2.62
C LEU A 208 -11.11 -6.76 -2.21
N ASN A 209 -11.09 -5.46 -2.51
CA ASN A 209 -10.02 -4.56 -2.06
C ASN A 209 -9.79 -4.62 -0.54
N GLN A 210 -10.85 -4.67 0.27
CA GLN A 210 -10.73 -4.80 1.72
C GLN A 210 -10.14 -6.15 2.13
N LYS A 211 -10.64 -7.26 1.55
CA LYS A 211 -10.15 -8.61 1.80
C LYS A 211 -8.66 -8.70 1.46
N THR A 212 -8.24 -8.18 0.30
CA THR A 212 -6.85 -8.23 -0.12
C THR A 212 -5.94 -7.37 0.77
N MET A 213 -6.39 -6.19 1.22
CA MET A 213 -5.63 -5.36 2.18
C MET A 213 -5.50 -6.04 3.54
N LYS A 214 -6.58 -6.62 4.08
CA LYS A 214 -6.56 -7.36 5.35
C LYS A 214 -5.67 -8.60 5.27
N ALA A 215 -5.69 -9.33 4.17
CA ALA A 215 -4.83 -10.49 3.97
C ALA A 215 -3.34 -10.11 3.99
N VAL A 216 -2.96 -9.01 3.33
CA VAL A 216 -1.58 -8.48 3.38
C VAL A 216 -1.21 -8.02 4.79
N MET A 217 -2.11 -7.36 5.51
CA MET A 217 -1.88 -6.94 6.90
C MET A 217 -1.68 -8.14 7.83
N GLY A 218 -2.47 -9.20 7.69
CA GLY A 218 -2.26 -10.45 8.42
C GLY A 218 -0.88 -11.07 8.14
N CYS A 219 -0.40 -10.96 6.90
CA CYS A 219 0.96 -11.38 6.55
C CYS A 219 2.02 -10.47 7.22
N LEU A 220 1.84 -9.15 7.21
CA LEU A 220 2.74 -8.21 7.90
C LEU A 220 2.87 -8.52 9.40
N ILE A 221 1.74 -8.83 10.06
CA ILE A 221 1.68 -9.24 11.47
C ILE A 221 2.44 -10.55 11.68
N ARG A 222 2.10 -11.59 10.89
CA ARG A 222 2.71 -12.92 11.00
C ARG A 222 4.23 -12.89 10.85
N PHE A 223 4.72 -12.16 9.85
CA PHE A 223 6.16 -12.06 9.57
C PHE A 223 6.88 -10.96 10.38
N LYS A 224 6.15 -10.18 11.19
CA LYS A 224 6.70 -9.07 11.99
C LYS A 224 7.62 -8.17 11.16
N ILE A 225 7.10 -7.69 10.03
CA ILE A 225 7.88 -6.93 9.06
C ILE A 225 8.30 -5.59 9.67
N THR A 226 9.61 -5.31 9.69
CA THR A 226 10.12 -4.01 10.15
C THR A 226 10.00 -2.94 9.06
N TYR A 227 10.07 -1.66 9.44
CA TYR A 227 9.98 -0.55 8.47
C TYR A 227 11.04 -0.62 7.35
N ASN A 228 12.30 -0.88 7.70
CA ASN A 228 13.38 -1.00 6.72
C ASN A 228 13.19 -2.18 5.76
N GLU A 229 12.61 -3.29 6.26
CA GLU A 229 12.25 -4.43 5.41
C GLU A 229 11.08 -4.05 4.49
N TYR A 230 10.06 -3.37 5.01
CA TYR A 230 8.91 -2.89 4.24
C TYR A 230 9.28 -1.98 3.07
N ILE A 231 10.08 -0.93 3.28
CA ILE A 231 10.40 0.02 2.21
C ILE A 231 11.20 -0.66 1.08
N LEU A 232 12.08 -1.62 1.42
CA LEU A 232 12.80 -2.43 0.44
C LEU A 232 11.86 -3.40 -0.29
N LEU A 233 10.98 -4.09 0.43
CA LEU A 233 9.99 -5.00 -0.16
C LEU A 233 9.05 -4.27 -1.12
N LYS A 234 8.61 -3.07 -0.76
CA LYS A 234 7.79 -2.20 -1.63
C LYS A 234 8.56 -1.79 -2.89
N ALA A 235 9.84 -1.43 -2.78
CA ALA A 235 10.68 -1.12 -3.93
C ALA A 235 10.89 -2.35 -4.85
N ILE A 236 11.12 -3.54 -4.27
CA ILE A 236 11.21 -4.80 -5.03
C ILE A 236 9.88 -5.10 -5.74
N ALA A 237 8.74 -4.90 -5.07
CA ALA A 237 7.42 -5.09 -5.66
C ALA A 237 7.16 -4.17 -6.86
N ALA A 238 7.64 -2.93 -6.79
CA ALA A 238 7.55 -1.95 -7.88
C ALA A 238 8.45 -2.30 -9.07
N CYS A 239 9.51 -3.10 -8.87
CA CYS A 239 10.46 -3.48 -9.89
C CYS A 239 10.21 -4.91 -10.38
N ASN A 240 9.12 -5.16 -11.11
CA ASN A 240 8.86 -6.50 -11.67
C ASN A 240 9.10 -6.53 -13.19
N PRO A 241 10.13 -7.26 -13.68
CA PRO A 241 10.50 -7.30 -15.10
C PRO A 241 9.71 -8.34 -15.92
N THR A 242 8.84 -9.13 -15.28
CA THR A 242 8.10 -10.22 -15.96
C THR A 242 6.94 -9.73 -16.81
N PHE A 243 6.65 -8.42 -16.80
CA PHE A 243 5.61 -7.82 -17.62
C PHE A 243 6.05 -7.64 -19.07
N GLU A 244 5.10 -7.27 -19.93
CA GLU A 244 5.30 -7.01 -21.36
C GLU A 244 6.07 -5.68 -21.60
N LEU A 245 7.30 -5.63 -21.11
CA LEU A 245 8.23 -4.52 -21.26
C LEU A 245 9.14 -4.74 -22.47
N SER A 246 9.66 -3.64 -23.03
CA SER A 246 10.77 -3.70 -23.98
C SER A 246 11.99 -4.39 -23.37
N GLU A 247 12.85 -4.97 -24.19
CA GLU A 247 14.06 -5.66 -23.72
C GLU A 247 14.97 -4.71 -22.92
N ASN A 248 15.08 -3.45 -23.34
CA ASN A 248 15.83 -2.44 -22.61
C ASN A 248 15.19 -2.15 -21.23
N ALA A 249 13.88 -1.94 -21.19
CA ALA A 249 13.16 -1.71 -19.93
C ALA A 249 13.27 -2.91 -18.98
N ARG A 250 13.18 -4.14 -19.49
CA ARG A 250 13.35 -5.37 -18.71
C ARG A 250 14.72 -5.41 -18.02
N LYS A 251 15.79 -5.08 -18.74
CA LYS A 251 17.15 -4.99 -18.19
C LYS A 251 17.27 -3.93 -17.08
N ILE A 252 16.72 -2.74 -17.30
CA ILE A 252 16.72 -1.64 -16.32
C ILE A 252 15.97 -2.07 -15.05
N VAL A 253 14.74 -2.58 -15.21
CA VAL A 253 13.88 -3.00 -14.09
C VAL A 253 14.49 -4.16 -13.31
N GLN A 254 15.05 -5.18 -14.00
CA GLN A 254 15.71 -6.31 -13.35
C GLN A 254 16.93 -5.85 -12.54
N LYS A 255 17.76 -4.96 -13.09
CA LYS A 255 18.93 -4.42 -12.40
C LYS A 255 18.55 -3.71 -11.10
N GLU A 256 17.51 -2.88 -11.11
CA GLU A 256 17.05 -2.23 -9.88
C GLU A 256 16.39 -3.20 -8.90
N ARG A 257 15.63 -4.18 -9.40
CA ARG A 257 15.07 -5.25 -8.54
C ARG A 257 16.17 -5.98 -7.78
N GLU A 258 17.23 -6.37 -8.48
CA GLU A 258 18.41 -7.02 -7.90
C GLU A 258 19.13 -6.12 -6.91
N ARG A 259 19.27 -4.83 -7.21
CA ARG A 259 19.87 -3.84 -6.29
C ARG A 259 19.12 -3.79 -4.95
N TYR A 260 17.79 -3.70 -4.98
CA TYR A 260 16.97 -3.69 -3.77
C TYR A 260 16.95 -5.05 -3.06
N ALA A 261 16.88 -6.16 -3.80
CA ALA A 261 16.94 -7.51 -3.22
C ALA A 261 18.29 -7.77 -2.52
N ASN A 262 19.41 -7.32 -3.12
CA ASN A 262 20.73 -7.41 -2.51
C ASN A 262 20.85 -6.55 -1.25
N ALA A 263 20.24 -5.36 -1.25
CA ALA A 263 20.16 -4.52 -0.05
C ALA A 263 19.35 -5.19 1.07
N LEU A 264 18.22 -5.82 0.74
CA LEU A 264 17.41 -6.60 1.67
C LEU A 264 18.17 -7.80 2.24
N PHE A 265 18.88 -8.55 1.39
CA PHE A 265 19.70 -9.68 1.83
C PHE A 265 20.79 -9.22 2.82
N LYS A 266 21.48 -8.10 2.52
CA LYS A 266 22.48 -7.52 3.43
C LYS A 266 21.84 -7.03 4.75
N LEU A 267 20.64 -6.48 4.70
CA LEU A 267 19.86 -6.10 5.89
C LEU A 267 19.57 -7.32 6.77
N CYS A 268 19.13 -8.44 6.18
CA CYS A 268 18.92 -9.69 6.89
C CYS A 268 20.22 -10.24 7.52
N ARG A 269 21.39 -10.07 6.87
CA ARG A 269 22.70 -10.52 7.40
C ARG A 269 23.15 -9.83 8.67
N SER A 270 22.63 -8.64 8.97
CA SER A 270 22.88 -7.98 10.25
C SER A 270 22.09 -8.59 11.42
N LYS A 271 21.17 -9.52 11.16
CA LYS A 271 20.38 -10.25 12.15
C LYS A 271 20.80 -11.73 12.15
N ASN A 272 20.92 -12.37 13.31
CA ASN A 272 21.12 -13.83 13.38
C ASN A 272 19.98 -14.52 12.58
N HIS A 273 20.28 -15.54 11.76
CA HIS A 273 19.35 -16.24 10.82
C HIS A 273 19.11 -15.60 9.43
N ALA A 274 20.13 -14.98 8.85
CA ALA A 274 20.03 -14.19 7.61
C ALA A 274 19.38 -14.85 6.38
N PRO A 275 19.75 -16.09 5.95
CA PRO A 275 19.15 -16.70 4.76
C PRO A 275 17.68 -17.03 4.98
N SER A 276 17.33 -17.56 6.16
CA SER A 276 15.96 -17.89 6.53
C SER A 276 15.07 -16.64 6.52
N ARG A 277 15.52 -15.55 7.17
CA ARG A 277 14.77 -14.29 7.16
C ARG A 277 14.58 -13.74 5.75
N PHE A 278 15.62 -13.77 4.91
CA PHE A 278 15.48 -13.32 3.52
C PHE A 278 14.44 -14.13 2.73
N MET A 279 14.44 -15.46 2.88
CA MET A 279 13.45 -16.33 2.23
C MET A 279 12.03 -16.11 2.77
N GLU A 280 11.86 -15.90 4.08
CA GLU A 280 10.58 -15.52 4.68
C GLU A 280 10.04 -14.22 4.06
N LEU A 281 10.89 -13.20 3.92
CA LEU A 281 10.50 -11.91 3.36
C LEU A 281 10.13 -12.00 1.87
N LEU A 282 10.82 -12.83 1.08
CA LEU A 282 10.44 -13.10 -0.30
C LEU A 282 9.14 -13.90 -0.40
N SER A 283 8.95 -14.89 0.48
CA SER A 283 7.69 -15.65 0.59
C SER A 283 6.52 -14.71 0.91
N PHE A 284 6.69 -13.83 1.90
CA PHE A 284 5.76 -12.76 2.21
C PHE A 284 5.40 -11.94 0.96
N LEU A 285 6.41 -11.44 0.24
CA LEU A 285 6.19 -10.58 -0.92
C LEU A 285 5.39 -11.29 -2.02
N ASN A 286 5.74 -12.55 -2.30
CA ASN A 286 5.03 -13.36 -3.28
C ASN A 286 3.57 -13.59 -2.86
N THR A 287 3.33 -13.95 -1.60
CA THR A 287 1.96 -14.08 -1.07
C THR A 287 1.19 -12.76 -1.18
N ALA A 288 1.81 -11.64 -0.82
CA ALA A 288 1.17 -10.32 -0.90
C ALA A 288 0.81 -9.95 -2.35
N ILE A 289 1.72 -10.19 -3.30
CA ILE A 289 1.46 -9.98 -4.74
C ILE A 289 0.31 -10.88 -5.21
N CYS A 290 0.35 -12.18 -4.90
CA CYS A 290 -0.70 -13.12 -5.28
C CYS A 290 -2.08 -12.71 -4.75
N GLN A 291 -2.15 -12.30 -3.48
CA GLN A 291 -3.39 -11.80 -2.86
C GLN A 291 -3.97 -10.57 -3.56
N GLN A 292 -3.14 -9.76 -4.23
CA GLN A 292 -3.62 -8.61 -5.00
C GLN A 292 -4.00 -8.93 -6.44
N GLN A 293 -3.66 -10.10 -6.99
CA GLN A 293 -3.85 -10.37 -8.42
C GLN A 293 -5.31 -10.28 -8.85
N ALA A 294 -6.24 -10.81 -8.07
CA ALA A 294 -7.67 -10.74 -8.39
C ALA A 294 -8.17 -9.28 -8.45
N PHE A 295 -7.86 -8.50 -7.41
CA PHE A 295 -8.22 -7.08 -7.38
C PHE A 295 -7.51 -6.29 -8.48
N GLN A 296 -6.27 -6.61 -8.78
CA GLN A 296 -5.52 -5.98 -9.85
C GLN A 296 -6.10 -6.30 -11.23
N ARG A 297 -6.51 -7.55 -11.49
CA ARG A 297 -7.19 -7.94 -12.74
C ARG A 297 -8.48 -7.18 -12.91
N PHE A 298 -9.27 -7.05 -11.83
CA PHE A 298 -10.43 -6.17 -11.78
C PHE A 298 -9.99 -4.75 -12.19
N MET A 299 -9.07 -4.14 -11.44
CA MET A 299 -8.60 -2.77 -11.67
C MET A 299 -8.00 -2.51 -13.05
N ARG A 300 -7.35 -3.47 -13.72
CA ARG A 300 -6.83 -3.30 -15.09
C ARG A 300 -7.91 -3.01 -16.11
N THR A 301 -9.10 -3.61 -15.95
CA THR A 301 -10.25 -3.28 -16.79
C THR A 301 -10.73 -1.85 -16.54
N PHE A 302 -10.56 -1.31 -15.34
CA PHE A 302 -10.96 0.05 -14.97
C PHE A 302 -9.91 1.13 -15.29
N ILE A 303 -8.61 0.85 -15.10
CA ILE A 303 -7.49 1.75 -15.41
C ILE A 303 -7.33 1.97 -16.93
N ARG A 304 -7.96 1.12 -17.75
CA ARG A 304 -8.02 1.29 -19.22
C ARG A 304 -9.07 2.31 -19.67
N GLY A 305 -10.03 2.67 -18.82
CA GLY A 305 -10.87 3.86 -18.96
C GLY A 305 -10.26 5.03 -18.19
N ASN A 306 -10.67 6.27 -18.47
CA ASN A 306 -10.29 7.40 -17.61
C ASN A 306 -10.61 7.03 -16.14
N LEU A 307 -9.82 7.49 -15.17
CA LEU A 307 -10.18 7.34 -13.75
C LEU A 307 -11.56 8.00 -13.45
N GLU A 308 -12.05 8.88 -14.34
CA GLU A 308 -13.43 9.39 -14.38
C GLU A 308 -14.49 8.47 -15.03
N TYR A 309 -14.13 7.63 -16.01
CA TYR A 309 -15.06 6.82 -16.81
C TYR A 309 -15.23 5.42 -16.21
N LEU A 310 -15.89 5.39 -15.06
CA LEU A 310 -16.45 4.17 -14.49
C LEU A 310 -17.80 3.85 -15.18
N TYR A 311 -17.85 3.24 -16.37
CA TYR A 311 -19.06 2.52 -16.83
C TYR A 311 -18.86 1.62 -18.09
N PHE A 312 -19.59 0.49 -18.08
CA PHE A 312 -19.84 -0.55 -19.09
C PHE A 312 -18.77 -1.63 -19.39
N GLU A 313 -19.25 -2.88 -19.31
CA GLU A 313 -18.63 -4.18 -19.67
C GLU A 313 -17.54 -4.78 -18.75
N SER A 314 -17.96 -5.36 -17.62
CA SER A 314 -17.20 -6.48 -17.01
C SER A 314 -18.10 -7.47 -16.26
N ASN A 315 -19.29 -7.74 -16.79
CA ASN A 315 -20.27 -8.71 -16.26
C ASN A 315 -19.95 -10.19 -16.61
N ARG A 316 -18.69 -10.57 -16.87
CA ARG A 316 -18.35 -11.99 -17.13
C ARG A 316 -17.10 -12.53 -16.43
N LYS A 317 -16.20 -11.69 -15.90
CA LYS A 317 -14.88 -12.16 -15.41
C LYS A 317 -14.72 -12.23 -13.88
N LEU A 318 -15.67 -11.70 -13.12
CA LEU A 318 -15.60 -11.77 -11.66
C LEU A 318 -15.99 -13.17 -11.14
N GLU A 319 -16.97 -13.83 -11.76
CA GLU A 319 -17.39 -15.19 -11.38
C GLU A 319 -16.29 -16.23 -11.58
N ASP A 320 -15.49 -16.14 -12.65
CA ASP A 320 -14.39 -17.08 -12.89
C ASP A 320 -13.24 -16.96 -11.87
N SER A 321 -13.10 -15.81 -11.20
CA SER A 321 -12.05 -15.61 -10.19
C SER A 321 -12.40 -16.23 -8.82
N PHE A 322 -13.66 -16.62 -8.61
CA PHE A 322 -14.10 -17.31 -7.40
C PHE A 322 -13.85 -18.83 -7.42
N LEU A 323 -13.44 -19.40 -8.57
CA LEU A 323 -13.25 -20.85 -8.72
C LEU A 323 -11.81 -21.34 -8.53
N CYS A 324 -10.89 -20.46 -8.12
CA CYS A 324 -9.52 -20.86 -7.78
C CYS A 324 -9.23 -20.67 -6.29
N GLU A 325 -10.06 -21.27 -5.42
CA GLU A 325 -9.74 -21.53 -4.00
C GLU A 325 -10.81 -22.49 -3.45
N ASN A 326 -10.63 -23.78 -3.73
CA ASN A 326 -11.08 -24.89 -2.90
C ASN A 326 -9.88 -25.83 -2.69
#